data_AF-A0A5C7F2S0-F1
#
_entry.id   AF-A0A5C7F2S0-F1
#
_cell.length_a   1.000
_cell.length_b   1.000
_cell.length_c   1.000
_cell.angle_alpha   90.00
_cell.angle_beta   90.00
_cell.angle_gamma   90.00
#
_symmetry.space_group_name_H-M   'P 1'
#
loop_
_entity.id
_entity.type
_entity.pdbx_description
1 polymer ?
#
loop_
_entity_poly.entity_id
_entity_poly.type
_entity_poly.pdbx_seq_one_letter_code
_entity_poly.pdbx_strand_id
1 'polypeptide(L)'
;MKSPLAFRKRFFLAAAESAFALALLTAAAPAGANGNDPKLQAKMALGKKVFTQLAQPPCAVCHTLKDAGSSAEIGPKLDELKPDAQRVATAVRNGLGIMPAYGGVLTEEQIEALADYVARASGASK
;
A
#
# COMPACT_ATOMS: atom_id res chain seq x y z
N MET A 1 6.09 27.84 54.69
CA MET A 1 7.39 27.62 54.04
C MET A 1 7.36 28.25 52.65
N LYS A 2 8.30 29.19 52.44
CA LYS A 2 8.75 29.91 51.23
C LYS A 2 8.09 29.57 49.86
N SER A 3 7.25 30.51 49.37
CA SER A 3 7.29 31.28 48.10
C SER A 3 7.93 30.70 46.81
N PRO A 4 7.73 31.31 45.60
CA PRO A 4 6.51 31.80 44.95
C PRO A 4 6.48 31.61 43.40
N LEU A 5 5.41 32.15 42.81
CA LEU A 5 5.11 32.52 41.42
C LEU A 5 6.26 32.83 40.43
N ALA A 6 6.03 32.39 39.19
CA ALA A 6 6.15 33.06 37.88
C ALA A 6 7.30 34.08 37.61
N PHE A 7 8.06 33.86 36.53
CA PHE A 7 8.65 34.96 35.76
C PHE A 7 8.81 34.64 34.27
N ARG A 8 8.51 35.66 33.46
CA ARG A 8 8.41 35.71 31.99
C ARG A 8 9.79 36.01 31.37
N LYS A 9 9.92 35.74 30.06
CA LYS A 9 10.60 36.53 28.98
C LYS A 9 11.23 35.56 27.97
N ARG A 10 10.77 35.42 26.72
CA ARG A 10 10.80 36.34 25.56
C ARG A 10 12.21 36.88 25.20
N PHE A 11 12.63 36.48 23.99
CA PHE A 11 13.48 37.16 23.01
C PHE A 11 14.98 37.38 23.28
N PHE A 12 15.80 36.74 22.44
CA PHE A 12 17.00 37.26 21.76
C PHE A 12 17.01 36.55 20.37
N LEU A 13 16.63 37.19 19.26
CA LEU A 13 17.42 38.05 18.36
C LEU A 13 18.88 37.60 18.15
N ALA A 14 19.18 37.08 16.95
CA ALA A 14 20.33 37.50 16.15
C ALA A 14 20.20 36.97 14.71
N ALA A 15 20.45 37.87 13.77
CA ALA A 15 20.32 37.72 12.33
C ALA A 15 21.66 37.34 11.68
N ALA A 16 21.56 37.00 10.37
CA ALA A 16 22.58 37.15 9.33
C ALA A 16 23.82 36.25 9.41
N GLU A 17 24.51 35.87 8.35
CA GLU A 17 24.34 35.78 6.89
C GLU A 17 25.59 34.99 6.48
N SER A 18 25.50 34.05 5.55
CA SER A 18 26.68 33.58 4.83
C SER A 18 26.24 33.07 3.46
N ALA A 19 26.41 33.95 2.48
CA ALA A 19 26.37 33.63 1.08
C ALA A 19 27.41 32.54 0.78
N PHE A 20 26.95 31.40 0.24
CA PHE A 20 27.83 30.43 -0.39
C PHE A 20 27.31 30.10 -1.79
N ALA A 21 28.06 30.60 -2.76
CA ALA A 21 28.33 30.09 -4.10
C ALA A 21 27.18 29.47 -4.93
N LEU A 22 27.00 30.11 -6.09
CA LEU A 22 26.32 29.63 -7.28
C LEU A 22 26.89 28.29 -7.79
N ALA A 23 25.99 27.54 -8.42
CA ALA A 23 26.17 26.40 -9.34
C ALA A 23 26.17 25.01 -8.69
N LEU A 24 25.10 24.25 -8.96
CA LEU A 24 25.17 23.02 -9.76
C LEU A 24 23.76 22.58 -10.15
N LEU A 25 23.57 22.45 -11.46
CA LEU A 25 22.46 21.78 -12.12
C LEU A 25 22.34 20.35 -11.56
N THR A 26 21.31 20.07 -10.76
CA THR A 26 21.00 18.70 -10.34
C THR A 26 19.78 18.19 -11.09
N ALA A 27 20.08 17.30 -12.03
CA ALA A 27 19.23 16.37 -12.75
C ALA A 27 17.83 16.13 -12.16
N ALA A 28 16.81 16.32 -12.99
CA ALA A 28 15.57 15.58 -12.86
C ALA A 28 15.90 14.09 -13.04
N ALA A 29 16.06 13.36 -11.93
CA ALA A 29 16.15 11.91 -11.97
C ALA A 29 14.78 11.38 -12.47
N PRO A 30 14.75 10.43 -13.41
CA PRO A 30 13.52 9.71 -13.69
C PRO A 30 13.14 8.99 -12.39
N ALA A 31 11.87 9.11 -11.98
CA ALA A 31 11.33 8.33 -10.88
C ALA A 31 11.36 6.84 -11.26
N GLY A 32 12.52 6.22 -11.07
CA GLY A 32 12.69 4.79 -11.13
C GLY A 32 11.90 4.16 -9.99
N ALA A 33 11.13 3.14 -10.32
CA ALA A 33 10.31 2.35 -9.41
C ALA A 33 11.18 1.64 -8.36
N ASN A 34 11.63 2.37 -7.33
CA ASN A 34 12.11 1.76 -6.10
C ASN A 34 10.90 1.53 -5.21
N GLY A 35 10.73 0.30 -4.71
CA GLY A 35 9.63 -0.12 -3.81
C GLY A 35 9.53 0.65 -2.47
N ASN A 36 10.26 1.75 -2.34
CA ASN A 36 10.31 2.62 -1.18
C ASN A 36 9.32 3.79 -1.26
N ASP A 37 8.56 3.96 -2.35
CA ASP A 37 7.50 4.96 -2.42
C ASP A 37 6.45 4.71 -1.31
N PRO A 38 6.24 5.66 -0.38
CA PRO A 38 5.25 5.52 0.68
C PRO A 38 3.84 5.25 0.17
N LYS A 39 3.46 5.80 -0.99
CA LYS A 39 2.13 5.59 -1.59
C LYS A 39 1.96 4.16 -2.07
N LEU A 40 2.99 3.62 -2.75
CA LEU A 40 3.01 2.22 -3.17
C LEU A 40 2.93 1.30 -1.96
N GLN A 41 3.72 1.55 -0.92
CA GLN A 41 3.69 0.75 0.32
C GLN A 41 2.31 0.77 0.98
N ALA A 42 1.67 1.94 1.07
CA ALA A 42 0.31 2.06 1.58
C ALA A 42 -0.70 1.28 0.73
N LYS A 43 -0.60 1.34 -0.59
CA LYS A 43 -1.46 0.55 -1.50
C LYS A 43 -1.27 -0.95 -1.31
N MET A 44 -0.03 -1.42 -1.17
CA MET A 44 0.25 -2.85 -0.92
C MET A 44 -0.25 -3.32 0.43
N ALA A 45 -0.08 -2.50 1.47
CA ALA A 45 -0.61 -2.79 2.80
C ALA A 45 -2.14 -2.87 2.78
N LEU A 46 -2.80 -1.95 2.07
CA LEU A 46 -4.26 -1.98 1.88
C LEU A 46 -4.69 -3.26 1.14
N GLY A 47 -4.06 -3.60 0.02
CA GLY A 47 -4.39 -4.79 -0.75
C GLY A 47 -4.24 -6.08 0.06
N LYS A 48 -3.16 -6.21 0.83
CA LYS A 48 -2.96 -7.33 1.76
C LYS A 48 -4.03 -7.39 2.85
N LYS A 49 -4.44 -6.24 3.38
CA LYS A 49 -5.52 -6.14 4.37
C LYS A 49 -6.87 -6.53 3.78
N VAL A 50 -7.15 -6.15 2.53
CA VAL A 50 -8.36 -6.60 1.82
C VAL A 50 -8.32 -8.12 1.66
N PHE A 51 -7.20 -8.67 1.20
CA PHE A 51 -7.03 -10.12 0.98
C PHE A 51 -7.27 -10.95 2.25
N THR A 52 -6.81 -10.46 3.40
CA THR A 52 -6.79 -11.22 4.66
C THR A 52 -7.93 -10.87 5.62
N GLN A 53 -8.57 -9.71 5.49
CA GLN A 53 -9.47 -9.18 6.53
C GLN A 53 -10.70 -8.44 6.00
N LEU A 54 -10.54 -7.49 5.06
CA LEU A 54 -11.65 -6.58 4.72
C LEU A 54 -12.65 -7.19 3.74
N ALA A 55 -12.20 -8.07 2.82
CA ALA A 55 -13.12 -8.87 2.04
C ALA A 55 -13.86 -9.85 2.96
N GLN A 56 -15.17 -10.01 2.72
CA GLN A 56 -16.01 -10.93 3.48
C GLN A 56 -16.78 -11.84 2.49
N PRO A 57 -16.42 -13.12 2.38
CA PRO A 57 -15.35 -13.81 3.11
C PRO A 57 -13.93 -13.32 2.72
N PRO A 58 -12.91 -13.44 3.60
CA PRO A 58 -11.53 -13.08 3.23
C PRO A 58 -11.00 -13.97 2.11
N CYS A 59 -10.25 -13.40 1.15
CA CYS A 59 -9.70 -14.15 0.03
C CYS A 59 -8.79 -15.31 0.48
N ALA A 60 -8.07 -15.11 1.59
CA ALA A 60 -7.17 -16.08 2.21
C ALA A 60 -7.83 -17.40 2.64
N VAL A 61 -9.16 -17.42 2.84
CA VAL A 61 -9.88 -18.66 3.21
C VAL A 61 -10.11 -19.59 2.02
N CYS A 62 -9.96 -19.08 0.80
CA CYS A 62 -10.16 -19.85 -0.43
C CYS A 62 -8.88 -20.02 -1.23
N HIS A 63 -8.00 -19.03 -1.24
CA HIS A 63 -6.82 -19.00 -2.11
C HIS A 63 -5.51 -19.20 -1.35
N THR A 64 -4.57 -19.84 -2.03
CA THR A 64 -3.16 -19.86 -1.62
C THR A 64 -2.46 -18.62 -2.18
N LEU A 65 -1.80 -17.89 -1.29
CA LEU A 65 -0.91 -16.78 -1.60
C LEU A 65 0.12 -16.68 -0.49
N LYS A 66 1.36 -17.07 -0.78
CA LYS A 66 2.44 -17.19 0.22
C LYS A 66 2.75 -15.88 0.92
N ASP A 67 2.77 -14.76 0.20
CA ASP A 67 3.00 -13.43 0.81
C ASP A 67 1.98 -13.14 1.92
N ALA A 68 0.71 -13.51 1.69
CA ALA A 68 -0.38 -13.32 2.64
C ALA A 68 -0.40 -14.37 3.77
N GLY A 69 0.50 -15.37 3.75
CA GLY A 69 0.49 -16.47 4.72
C GLY A 69 -0.70 -17.42 4.55
N SER A 70 -1.29 -17.48 3.35
CA SER A 70 -2.48 -18.29 3.07
C SER A 70 -2.15 -19.54 2.24
N SER A 71 -2.82 -20.65 2.56
CA SER A 71 -2.59 -21.97 1.94
C SER A 71 -3.89 -22.71 1.59
N ALA A 72 -5.01 -21.99 1.45
CA ALA A 72 -6.28 -22.58 1.10
C ALA A 72 -6.34 -22.96 -0.39
N GLU A 73 -7.09 -24.00 -0.73
CA GLU A 73 -7.13 -24.58 -2.09
C GLU A 73 -8.57 -24.78 -2.59
N ILE A 74 -9.52 -24.02 -2.04
CA ILE A 74 -10.90 -23.98 -2.57
C ILE A 74 -10.89 -23.28 -3.95
N GLY A 75 -10.15 -22.18 -4.04
CA GLY A 75 -9.81 -21.50 -5.29
C GLY A 75 -8.41 -21.87 -5.77
N PRO A 76 -8.02 -21.43 -6.98
CA PRO A 76 -6.67 -21.66 -7.51
C PRO A 76 -5.59 -21.05 -6.63
N LYS A 77 -4.41 -21.69 -6.63
CA LYS A 77 -3.17 -21.17 -6.04
C LYS A 77 -2.69 -19.96 -6.83
N LEU A 78 -2.69 -18.78 -6.20
CA LEU A 78 -2.37 -17.53 -6.89
C LEU A 78 -0.88 -17.42 -7.21
N ASP A 79 0.00 -18.00 -6.38
CA ASP A 79 1.43 -18.09 -6.64
C ASP A 79 1.77 -18.88 -7.92
N GLU A 80 0.89 -19.80 -8.32
CA GLU A 80 1.02 -20.59 -9.56
C GLU A 80 0.31 -19.92 -10.73
N LEU A 81 -0.92 -19.42 -10.49
CA LEU A 81 -1.75 -18.80 -11.52
C LEU A 81 -1.19 -17.47 -12.02
N LYS A 82 -0.52 -16.70 -11.15
CA LYS A 82 0.09 -15.39 -11.44
C LYS A 82 -0.80 -14.46 -12.27
N PRO A 83 -2.04 -14.18 -11.82
CA PRO A 83 -2.93 -13.30 -12.57
C PRO A 83 -2.41 -11.85 -12.55
N ASP A 84 -2.54 -11.15 -13.68
CA ASP A 84 -2.34 -9.71 -13.70
C ASP A 84 -3.44 -8.95 -12.94
N ALA A 85 -3.18 -7.68 -12.63
CA ALA A 85 -4.09 -6.86 -11.83
C ALA A 85 -5.46 -6.68 -12.51
N GLN A 86 -5.51 -6.54 -13.83
CA GLN A 86 -6.79 -6.34 -14.54
C GLN A 86 -7.69 -7.58 -14.42
N ARG A 87 -7.10 -8.77 -14.55
CA ARG A 87 -7.80 -10.04 -14.36
C ARG A 87 -8.29 -10.20 -12.93
N VAL A 88 -7.45 -9.87 -11.94
CA VAL A 88 -7.87 -9.91 -10.51
C VAL A 88 -9.03 -8.96 -10.27
N ALA A 89 -8.92 -7.70 -10.71
CA ALA A 89 -9.95 -6.70 -10.49
C ALA A 89 -11.29 -7.09 -11.16
N THR A 90 -11.23 -7.69 -12.35
CA THR A 90 -12.44 -8.17 -13.06
C THR A 90 -13.11 -9.31 -12.30
N ALA A 91 -12.33 -10.31 -11.84
CA ALA A 91 -12.87 -11.43 -11.08
C ALA A 91 -13.44 -10.99 -9.72
N VAL A 92 -12.77 -10.05 -9.04
CA VAL A 92 -13.24 -9.52 -7.75
C VAL A 92 -14.54 -8.73 -7.91
N ARG A 93 -14.66 -7.90 -8.96
CA ARG A 93 -15.91 -7.14 -9.21
C ARG A 93 -17.09 -8.05 -9.53
N ASN A 94 -16.88 -9.04 -10.39
CA ASN A 94 -17.97 -9.79 -11.01
C ASN A 94 -18.21 -11.17 -10.38
N GLY A 95 -17.29 -11.66 -9.56
CA GLY A 95 -17.24 -13.07 -9.16
C GLY A 95 -16.78 -13.97 -10.30
N LEU A 96 -16.52 -15.24 -9.98
CA LEU A 96 -16.13 -16.26 -10.96
C LEU A 96 -16.43 -17.67 -10.42
N GLY A 97 -17.41 -18.36 -11.00
CA GLY A 97 -17.83 -19.68 -10.53
C GLY A 97 -18.34 -19.60 -9.09
N ILE A 98 -17.70 -20.34 -8.18
CA ILE A 98 -18.02 -20.28 -6.74
C ILE A 98 -17.44 -19.06 -6.02
N MET A 99 -16.53 -18.31 -6.67
CA MET A 99 -15.97 -17.09 -6.09
C MET A 99 -17.04 -15.99 -6.09
N PRO A 100 -17.45 -15.46 -4.93
CA PRO A 100 -18.47 -14.43 -4.87
C PRO A 100 -17.99 -13.12 -5.50
N ALA A 101 -18.95 -12.31 -5.97
CA ALA A 101 -18.69 -10.96 -6.40
C ALA A 101 -18.52 -10.02 -5.19
N TYR A 102 -17.55 -9.12 -5.26
CA TYR A 102 -17.31 -8.07 -4.25
C TYR A 102 -17.59 -6.67 -4.79
N GLY A 103 -18.06 -6.54 -6.04
CA GLY A 103 -18.55 -5.26 -6.58
C GLY A 103 -19.67 -4.70 -5.71
N GLY A 104 -19.55 -3.43 -5.33
CA GLY A 104 -20.49 -2.76 -4.41
C GLY A 104 -20.33 -3.14 -2.93
N VAL A 105 -19.48 -4.12 -2.61
CA VAL A 105 -19.08 -4.47 -1.23
C VAL A 105 -17.75 -3.82 -0.88
N LEU A 106 -16.78 -3.92 -1.78
CA LEU A 106 -15.49 -3.23 -1.68
C LEU A 106 -15.55 -1.92 -2.46
N THR A 107 -14.80 -0.92 -2.00
CA THR A 107 -14.59 0.32 -2.76
C THR A 107 -13.67 0.06 -3.96
N GLU A 108 -13.75 0.91 -4.98
CA GLU A 108 -12.85 0.78 -6.14
C GLU A 108 -11.37 0.87 -5.74
N GLU A 109 -11.04 1.75 -4.79
CA GLU A 109 -9.67 1.84 -4.24
C GLU A 109 -9.22 0.52 -3.60
N GLN A 110 -10.11 -0.16 -2.86
CA GLN A 110 -9.82 -1.45 -2.25
C GLN A 110 -9.62 -2.55 -3.31
N ILE A 111 -10.45 -2.56 -4.36
CA ILE A 111 -10.36 -3.53 -5.46
C ILE A 111 -9.05 -3.32 -6.22
N GLU A 112 -8.69 -2.08 -6.53
CA GLU A 112 -7.43 -1.76 -7.22
C GLU A 112 -6.21 -2.09 -6.36
N ALA A 113 -6.25 -1.77 -5.06
CA ALA A 113 -5.18 -2.12 -4.12
C ALA A 113 -5.02 -3.64 -3.99
N LEU A 114 -6.12 -4.39 -3.89
CA LEU A 114 -6.13 -5.85 -3.86
C LEU A 114 -5.54 -6.43 -5.16
N ALA A 115 -5.97 -5.91 -6.30
CA ALA A 115 -5.53 -6.37 -7.61
C ALA A 115 -4.02 -6.22 -7.82
N ASP A 116 -3.49 -5.02 -7.53
CA ASP A 116 -2.05 -4.78 -7.64
C ASP A 116 -1.27 -5.62 -6.62
N TYR A 117 -1.79 -5.75 -5.40
CA TYR A 117 -1.18 -6.57 -4.37
C TYR A 117 -1.08 -8.04 -4.82
N VAL A 118 -2.16 -8.64 -5.30
CA VAL A 118 -2.17 -10.05 -5.75
C VAL A 118 -1.23 -10.25 -6.94
N ALA A 119 -1.24 -9.34 -7.92
CA ALA A 119 -0.35 -9.45 -9.08
C ALA A 119 1.13 -9.39 -8.67
N ARG A 120 1.50 -8.50 -7.74
CA ARG A 120 2.88 -8.38 -7.25
C ARG A 120 3.27 -9.54 -6.35
N ALA A 121 2.39 -9.91 -5.41
CA ALA A 121 2.61 -10.98 -4.44
C ALA A 121 2.73 -12.36 -5.09
N SER A 122 1.99 -12.61 -6.17
CA SER A 122 2.09 -13.85 -6.95
C SER A 122 3.30 -13.88 -7.89
N GLY A 123 3.98 -12.74 -8.07
CA GLY A 123 5.10 -12.60 -8.99
C GLY A 123 4.70 -12.39 -10.46
N ALA A 124 3.45 -12.02 -10.73
CA ALA A 124 2.99 -11.59 -12.06
C ALA A 124 3.54 -10.20 -12.45
N SER A 125 3.81 -9.35 -11.47
CA SER A 125 4.45 -8.03 -11.63
C SER A 125 5.51 -7.77 -10.55
N LYS A 126 6.43 -6.84 -10.82
CA LYS A 126 7.52 -6.45 -9.91
C LYS A 126 7.21 -5.09 -9.29
#